data_AF-A0A8H5C6D7-F1
#
_entry.id   AF-A0A8H5C6D7-F1
#
_cell.length_a   1.000
_cell.length_b   1.000
_cell.length_c   1.000
_cell.angle_alpha   90.00
_cell.angle_beta   90.00
_cell.angle_gamma   90.00
#
_symmetry.space_group_name_H-M   'P 1'
#
loop_
_entity.id
_entity.type
_entity.pdbx_description
1 polymer ?
#
loop_
_entity_poly.entity_id
_entity_poly.type
_entity_poly.pdbx_seq_one_letter_code
_entity_poly.pdbx_strand_id
1 'polypeptide(L)'
;MDQSGYHFFKFGENMYKGGMVPESMVWYAFALGKMANMEDVLQSVPTADLPVKVPDDMPTESVALVWKTMCEYFRDPSMPDITAATCENANSLLLMFAPGSELKPFQRRFLTTSKGTFLLKCLQVSGGFTLASLAWDRGDRAEAARRYREALELAEGEVVGIFRGREPRPGLEMWIARDIEGMKGRLGGVLEQVGDGCAGCGREGSGLRRCGRCGKVKYCGADCQKGHWKIHKKDCKRASDDPTTST
;
A
#
# COMPACT_ATOMS: atom_id res chain seq x y z
N MET A 1 -4.52 29.62 -14.04
CA MET A 1 -5.31 28.47 -14.53
C MET A 1 -5.12 27.34 -13.54
N ASP A 2 -6.18 26.90 -12.87
CA ASP A 2 -6.11 25.81 -11.90
C ASP A 2 -6.10 24.47 -12.65
N GLN A 3 -4.92 23.86 -12.79
CA GLN A 3 -4.76 22.57 -13.50
C GLN A 3 -5.22 21.41 -12.62
N SER A 4 -5.84 20.38 -13.20
CA SER A 4 -6.36 19.23 -12.44
C SER A 4 -5.25 18.32 -11.90
N GLY A 5 -5.56 17.49 -10.91
CA GLY A 5 -4.68 16.43 -10.45
C GLY A 5 -4.28 15.49 -11.59
N TYR A 6 -5.21 15.19 -12.49
CA TYR A 6 -4.93 14.33 -13.65
C TYR A 6 -3.95 14.98 -14.63
N HIS A 7 -3.99 16.30 -14.80
CA HIS A 7 -2.98 17.03 -15.56
C HIS A 7 -1.57 16.82 -14.98
N PHE A 8 -1.43 16.91 -13.65
CA PHE A 8 -0.14 16.65 -12.98
C PHE A 8 0.31 15.19 -13.09
N PHE A 9 -0.62 14.24 -13.11
CA PHE A 9 -0.29 12.85 -13.43
C PHE A 9 0.31 12.72 -14.84
N LYS A 10 -0.32 13.32 -15.86
CA LYS A 10 0.22 13.33 -17.24
C LYS A 10 1.58 13.99 -17.33
N PHE A 11 1.83 15.02 -16.52
CA PHE A 11 3.16 15.63 -16.41
C PHE A 11 4.19 14.63 -15.85
N GLY A 12 3.84 13.89 -14.79
CA GLY A 12 4.66 12.79 -14.26
C GLY A 12 4.92 11.68 -15.28
N GLU A 13 3.91 11.30 -16.08
CA GLU A 13 4.06 10.32 -17.16
C GLU A 13 5.09 10.75 -18.22
N ASN A 14 5.17 12.05 -18.51
CA ASN A 14 6.18 12.58 -19.43
C ASN A 14 7.58 12.54 -18.83
N MET A 15 7.72 12.77 -17.52
CA MET A 15 8.99 12.61 -16.80
C MET A 15 9.47 11.16 -16.82
N TYR A 16 8.55 10.22 -16.57
CA TYR A 16 8.83 8.78 -16.66
C TYR A 16 9.34 8.39 -18.06
N LYS A 17 8.66 8.83 -19.13
CA LYS A 17 9.10 8.60 -20.52
C LYS A 17 10.45 9.24 -20.84
N GLY A 18 10.82 10.31 -20.15
CA GLY A 18 12.11 10.97 -20.23
C GLY A 18 13.22 10.31 -19.40
N GLY A 19 12.94 9.21 -18.69
CA GLY A 19 13.90 8.51 -17.83
C GLY A 19 14.04 9.09 -16.42
N MET A 20 13.25 10.11 -16.06
CA MET A 20 13.24 10.74 -14.74
C MET A 20 12.24 10.03 -13.82
N VAL A 21 12.54 8.77 -13.50
CA VAL A 21 11.60 7.85 -12.81
C VAL A 21 11.34 8.28 -11.35
N PRO A 22 12.33 8.63 -10.51
CA PRO A 22 12.02 9.10 -9.15
C PRO A 22 11.21 10.40 -9.13
N GLU A 23 11.44 11.30 -10.09
CA GLU A 23 10.70 12.56 -10.23
C GLU A 23 9.25 12.32 -10.64
N SER A 24 8.96 11.31 -11.46
CA SER A 24 7.57 10.97 -11.80
C SER A 24 6.76 10.61 -10.56
N MET A 25 7.35 9.90 -9.60
CA MET A 25 6.71 9.52 -8.33
C MET A 25 6.34 10.74 -7.46
N VAL A 26 7.14 11.82 -7.52
CA VAL A 26 6.82 13.09 -6.85
C VAL A 26 5.55 13.68 -7.44
N TRP A 27 5.43 13.68 -8.77
CA TRP A 27 4.24 14.19 -9.46
C TRP A 27 3.01 13.32 -9.26
N TYR A 28 3.16 11.99 -9.15
CA TYR A 28 2.05 11.11 -8.81
C TYR A 28 1.54 11.37 -7.40
N ALA A 29 2.43 11.51 -6.41
CA ALA A 29 2.04 11.84 -5.05
C ALA A 29 1.34 13.21 -4.98
N PHE A 30 1.85 14.20 -5.72
CA PHE A 30 1.23 15.51 -5.82
C PHE A 30 -0.17 15.45 -6.47
N ALA A 31 -0.30 14.74 -7.59
CA ALA A 31 -1.57 14.52 -8.29
C ALA A 31 -2.61 13.87 -7.36
N LEU A 32 -2.24 12.79 -6.67
CA LEU A 32 -3.10 12.11 -5.70
C LEU A 32 -3.51 13.02 -4.54
N GLY A 33 -2.56 13.79 -4.01
CA GLY A 33 -2.83 14.80 -2.99
C GLY A 33 -3.88 15.80 -3.47
N LYS A 34 -3.70 16.37 -4.66
CA LYS A 34 -4.67 17.29 -5.26
C LYS A 34 -6.04 16.66 -5.45
N MET A 35 -6.12 15.48 -6.09
CA MET A 35 -7.39 14.79 -6.34
C MET A 35 -8.14 14.51 -5.03
N ALA A 36 -7.43 13.96 -4.05
CA ALA A 36 -8.01 13.58 -2.77
C ALA A 36 -8.42 14.78 -1.91
N ASN A 37 -7.77 15.94 -2.04
CA ASN A 37 -8.08 17.14 -1.24
C ASN A 37 -9.09 18.08 -1.89
N MET A 38 -9.06 18.23 -3.22
CA MET A 38 -9.72 19.34 -3.91
C MET A 38 -10.69 18.92 -5.02
N GLU A 39 -10.65 17.67 -5.48
CA GLU A 39 -11.44 17.23 -6.65
C GLU A 39 -12.45 16.16 -6.28
N ASP A 40 -13.32 15.79 -7.22
CA ASP A 40 -14.18 14.62 -7.07
C ASP A 40 -13.31 13.35 -7.13
N VAL A 41 -13.31 12.58 -6.05
CA VAL A 41 -12.55 11.33 -5.93
C VAL A 41 -13.09 10.22 -6.84
N LEU A 42 -14.29 10.39 -7.40
CA LEU A 42 -14.88 9.49 -8.40
C LEU A 42 -14.77 10.03 -9.84
N GLN A 43 -14.03 11.14 -10.05
CA GLN A 43 -13.78 11.70 -11.37
C GLN A 43 -13.17 10.64 -12.28
N SER A 44 -13.82 10.40 -13.42
CA SER A 44 -13.37 9.40 -14.39
C SER A 44 -12.13 9.87 -15.15
N VAL A 45 -11.31 8.91 -15.59
CA VAL A 45 -10.21 9.13 -16.53
C VAL A 45 -10.79 9.77 -17.81
N PRO A 46 -10.16 10.83 -18.36
CA PRO A 46 -10.61 11.45 -19.60
C PRO A 46 -10.67 10.43 -20.74
N THR A 47 -11.78 10.40 -21.48
CA THR A 47 -11.99 9.45 -22.57
C THR A 47 -10.94 9.57 -23.68
N ALA A 48 -10.43 10.78 -23.91
CA ALA A 48 -9.37 11.06 -24.87
C ALA A 48 -8.01 10.43 -24.48
N ASP A 49 -7.83 10.08 -23.21
CA ASP A 49 -6.60 9.47 -22.68
C ASP A 49 -6.71 7.95 -22.51
N LEU A 50 -7.87 7.34 -22.82
CA LEU A 50 -8.05 5.89 -22.75
C LEU A 50 -7.34 5.19 -23.91
N PRO A 51 -6.71 4.02 -23.66
CA PRO A 51 -6.16 3.21 -24.74
C PRO A 51 -7.27 2.67 -25.64
N VAL A 52 -6.94 2.37 -26.90
CA VAL A 52 -7.87 1.80 -27.89
C VAL A 52 -8.55 0.54 -27.36
N LYS A 53 -7.79 -0.31 -26.66
CA LYS A 53 -8.31 -1.46 -25.92
C LYS A 53 -8.06 -1.23 -24.44
N VAL A 54 -9.13 -0.90 -23.71
CA VAL A 54 -9.09 -0.70 -22.25
C VAL A 54 -8.93 -2.06 -21.57
N PRO A 55 -7.85 -2.27 -20.77
CA PRO A 55 -7.73 -3.46 -19.94
C PRO A 55 -8.92 -3.59 -18.99
N ASP A 56 -9.36 -4.82 -18.75
CA ASP A 56 -10.51 -5.09 -17.89
C ASP A 56 -10.24 -4.78 -16.41
N ASP A 57 -8.98 -4.61 -16.02
CA ASP A 57 -8.54 -4.16 -14.69
C ASP A 57 -8.01 -2.72 -14.68
N MET A 58 -8.26 -1.92 -15.72
CA MET A 58 -7.91 -0.50 -15.69
C MET A 58 -8.95 0.28 -14.88
N PRO A 59 -8.61 0.87 -13.72
CA PRO A 59 -9.58 1.63 -12.94
C PRO A 59 -10.18 2.79 -13.75
N THR A 60 -11.49 3.03 -13.57
CA THR A 60 -12.19 4.11 -14.27
C THR A 60 -11.97 5.47 -13.60
N GLU A 61 -11.71 5.50 -12.30
CA GLU A 61 -11.44 6.71 -11.52
C GLU A 61 -10.00 7.14 -11.71
N SER A 62 -9.79 8.43 -12.00
CA SER A 62 -8.47 9.01 -12.18
C SER A 62 -7.57 8.76 -10.96
N VAL A 63 -8.09 8.97 -9.74
CA VAL A 63 -7.32 8.76 -8.51
C VAL A 63 -6.89 7.30 -8.34
N ALA A 64 -7.73 6.34 -8.75
CA ALA A 64 -7.41 4.92 -8.69
C ALA A 64 -6.35 4.52 -9.71
N LEU A 65 -6.42 5.07 -10.93
CA LEU A 65 -5.41 4.84 -11.97
C LEU A 65 -4.03 5.35 -11.55
N VAL A 66 -3.96 6.58 -11.02
CA VAL A 66 -2.69 7.16 -10.55
C VAL A 66 -2.13 6.34 -9.38
N TRP A 67 -2.99 5.95 -8.44
CA TRP A 67 -2.59 5.13 -7.30
C TRP A 67 -2.04 3.77 -7.74
N LYS A 68 -2.77 3.07 -8.63
CA LYS A 68 -2.34 1.79 -9.20
C LYS A 68 -0.95 1.90 -9.82
N THR A 69 -0.75 2.91 -10.67
CA THR A 69 0.54 3.16 -11.35
C THR A 69 1.68 3.35 -10.34
N MET A 70 1.47 4.18 -9.32
CA MET A 70 2.44 4.42 -8.25
C MET A 70 2.77 3.14 -7.47
N CYS A 71 1.76 2.35 -7.09
CA CYS A 71 1.93 1.07 -6.40
C CYS A 71 2.64 0.02 -7.26
N GLU A 72 2.43 0.03 -8.58
CA GLU A 72 3.14 -0.86 -9.50
C GLU A 72 4.62 -0.51 -9.59
N TYR A 73 4.96 0.78 -9.71
CA TYR A 73 6.37 1.20 -9.77
C TYR A 73 7.14 0.87 -8.48
N PHE A 74 6.52 1.05 -7.31
CA PHE A 74 7.13 0.63 -6.05
C PHE A 74 7.34 -0.89 -5.93
N ARG A 75 6.61 -1.70 -6.69
CA ARG A 75 6.65 -3.17 -6.61
C ARG A 75 7.31 -3.80 -7.84
N ASP A 76 7.88 -2.99 -8.73
CA ASP A 76 8.51 -3.45 -9.96
C ASP A 76 10.00 -3.76 -9.70
N PRO A 77 10.42 -5.04 -9.79
CA PRO A 77 11.82 -5.40 -9.57
C PRO A 77 12.77 -4.84 -10.63
N SER A 78 12.27 -4.36 -11.77
CA SER A 78 13.07 -3.69 -12.80
C SER A 78 13.36 -2.22 -12.49
N MET A 79 12.77 -1.67 -11.43
CA MET A 79 12.91 -0.27 -11.02
C MET A 79 13.59 -0.14 -9.63
N PRO A 80 14.87 -0.56 -9.48
CA PRO A 80 15.54 -0.59 -8.18
C PRO A 80 15.75 0.79 -7.54
N ASP A 81 15.70 1.86 -8.33
CA ASP A 81 15.83 3.24 -7.87
C ASP A 81 14.54 3.77 -7.22
N ILE A 82 13.42 3.04 -7.29
CA ILE A 82 12.15 3.42 -6.70
C ILE A 82 11.99 2.74 -5.33
N THR A 83 12.36 3.48 -4.30
CA THR A 83 12.39 3.00 -2.91
C THR A 83 11.66 3.96 -1.98
N ALA A 84 11.41 3.52 -0.75
CA ALA A 84 10.85 4.39 0.28
C ALA A 84 11.72 5.64 0.59
N ALA A 85 13.04 5.57 0.32
CA ALA A 85 13.98 6.65 0.57
C ALA A 85 14.11 7.62 -0.62
N THR A 86 14.04 7.11 -1.85
CA THR A 86 14.12 7.95 -3.06
C THR A 86 12.79 8.62 -3.39
N CYS A 87 11.67 8.03 -2.96
CA CYS A 87 10.31 8.52 -3.23
C CYS A 87 9.56 8.87 -1.94
N GLU A 88 10.15 9.69 -1.07
CA GLU A 88 9.63 9.98 0.28
C GLU A 88 8.19 10.50 0.29
N ASN A 89 7.82 11.39 -0.64
CA ASN A 89 6.45 11.94 -0.74
C ASN A 89 5.42 10.85 -1.05
N ALA A 90 5.75 9.96 -2.00
CA ALA A 90 4.90 8.85 -2.38
C ALA A 90 4.81 7.80 -1.26
N ASN A 91 5.93 7.52 -0.57
CA ASN A 91 5.95 6.62 0.59
C ASN A 91 5.17 7.20 1.79
N SER A 92 5.26 8.50 2.04
CA SER A 92 4.45 9.20 3.06
C SER A 92 2.96 9.07 2.75
N LEU A 93 2.58 9.22 1.47
CA LEU A 93 1.22 9.01 1.03
C LEU A 93 0.74 7.56 1.25
N LEU A 94 1.54 6.55 0.90
CA LEU A 94 1.24 5.15 1.21
C LEU A 94 0.99 4.94 2.72
N LEU A 95 1.85 5.49 3.58
CA LEU A 95 1.71 5.39 5.03
C LEU A 95 0.40 6.03 5.53
N MET A 96 -0.04 7.14 4.93
CA MET A 96 -1.32 7.78 5.28
C MET A 96 -2.53 6.93 4.91
N PHE A 97 -2.44 6.07 3.90
CA PHE A 97 -3.50 5.13 3.51
C PHE A 97 -3.27 3.72 4.06
N ALA A 98 -2.27 3.48 4.91
CA ALA A 98 -2.05 2.14 5.44
C ALA A 98 -3.29 1.65 6.23
N PRO A 99 -3.66 0.36 6.15
CA PRO A 99 -4.70 -0.19 7.01
C PRO A 99 -4.42 0.12 8.50
N GLY A 100 -5.46 0.49 9.24
CA GLY A 100 -5.34 0.90 10.65
C GLY A 100 -4.81 2.32 10.90
N SER A 101 -4.45 3.08 9.86
CA SER A 101 -4.12 4.50 10.02
C SER A 101 -5.36 5.33 10.37
N GLU A 102 -5.18 6.34 11.23
CA GLU A 102 -6.23 7.32 11.51
C GLU A 102 -6.63 8.09 10.24
N LEU A 103 -7.94 8.10 9.93
CA LEU A 103 -8.46 8.80 8.75
C LEU A 103 -8.31 10.32 8.85
N LYS A 104 -7.52 10.87 7.93
CA LYS A 104 -7.32 12.31 7.74
C LYS A 104 -8.51 12.96 7.03
N PRO A 105 -8.71 14.29 7.17
CA PRO A 105 -9.87 14.98 6.59
C PRO A 105 -10.08 14.72 5.10
N PHE A 106 -9.00 14.72 4.31
CA PHE A 106 -9.08 14.47 2.86
C PHE A 106 -9.51 13.03 2.52
N GLN A 107 -9.17 12.04 3.36
CA GLN A 107 -9.60 10.65 3.17
C GLN A 107 -11.08 10.47 3.51
N ARG A 108 -11.63 11.28 4.42
CA ARG A 108 -13.05 11.26 4.77
C ARG A 108 -13.95 11.67 3.59
N ARG A 109 -13.43 12.41 2.62
CA ARG A 109 -14.15 12.77 1.38
C ARG A 109 -14.58 11.55 0.55
N PHE A 110 -13.88 10.43 0.69
CA PHE A 110 -14.24 9.16 0.03
C PHE A 110 -15.47 8.51 0.67
N LEU A 111 -15.78 8.81 1.94
CA LEU A 111 -16.86 8.16 2.68
C LEU A 111 -18.27 8.68 2.31
N THR A 112 -18.37 9.58 1.33
CA THR A 112 -19.63 10.22 0.93
C THR A 112 -20.56 9.29 0.17
N THR A 113 -20.03 8.25 -0.46
CA THR A 113 -20.80 7.27 -1.25
C THR A 113 -20.25 5.87 -1.04
N SER A 114 -21.07 4.83 -1.27
CA SER A 114 -20.59 3.44 -1.18
C SER A 114 -19.46 3.15 -2.17
N LYS A 115 -19.49 3.76 -3.37
CA LYS A 115 -18.42 3.62 -4.37
C LYS A 115 -17.12 4.30 -3.91
N GLY A 116 -17.22 5.49 -3.32
CA GLY A 116 -16.08 6.19 -2.73
C GLY A 116 -15.47 5.42 -1.55
N THR A 117 -16.31 4.88 -0.66
CA THR A 117 -15.86 4.05 0.45
C THR A 117 -15.13 2.81 -0.07
N PHE A 118 -15.69 2.12 -1.06
CA PHE A 118 -15.04 0.97 -1.70
C PHE A 118 -13.68 1.35 -2.31
N LEU A 119 -13.63 2.47 -3.03
CA LEU A 119 -12.39 3.01 -3.57
C LEU A 119 -11.35 3.24 -2.48
N LEU A 120 -11.70 3.91 -1.37
CA LEU A 120 -10.78 4.11 -0.26
C LEU A 120 -10.23 2.78 0.27
N LYS A 121 -11.08 1.76 0.45
CA LYS A 121 -10.64 0.43 0.89
C LYS A 121 -9.66 -0.20 -0.10
N CYS A 122 -9.89 -0.07 -1.41
CA CYS A 122 -8.96 -0.55 -2.45
C CYS A 122 -7.58 0.15 -2.35
N LEU A 123 -7.56 1.47 -2.14
CA LEU A 123 -6.32 2.23 -1.94
C LEU A 123 -5.60 1.77 -0.66
N GLN A 124 -6.33 1.52 0.43
CA GLN A 124 -5.75 1.06 1.69
C GLN A 124 -5.15 -0.34 1.59
N VAL A 125 -5.87 -1.29 0.96
CA VAL A 125 -5.39 -2.66 0.75
C VAL A 125 -4.13 -2.68 -0.11
N SER A 126 -4.17 -2.08 -1.30
CA SER A 126 -3.01 -2.03 -2.22
C SER A 126 -1.84 -1.23 -1.66
N GLY A 127 -2.12 -0.16 -0.90
CA GLY A 127 -1.11 0.59 -0.15
C GLY A 127 -0.42 -0.26 0.92
N GLY A 128 -1.19 -1.04 1.67
CA GLY A 128 -0.69 -2.00 2.65
C GLY A 128 0.25 -3.04 2.02
N PHE A 129 -0.15 -3.64 0.89
CA PHE A 129 0.70 -4.58 0.15
C PHE A 129 1.99 -3.94 -0.39
N THR A 130 1.90 -2.69 -0.86
CA THR A 130 3.07 -1.94 -1.33
C THR A 130 4.04 -1.68 -0.19
N LEU A 131 3.55 -1.22 0.97
CA LEU A 131 4.36 -1.02 2.17
C LEU A 131 4.96 -2.34 2.68
N ALA A 132 4.23 -3.45 2.55
CA ALA A 132 4.73 -4.77 2.89
C ALA A 132 5.89 -5.19 1.98
N SER A 133 5.77 -4.94 0.68
CA SER A 133 6.84 -5.19 -0.31
C SER A 133 8.07 -4.33 -0.02
N LEU A 134 7.89 -3.03 0.21
CA LEU A 134 9.00 -2.13 0.57
C LEU A 134 9.66 -2.50 1.91
N ALA A 135 8.93 -3.07 2.86
CA ALA A 135 9.49 -3.63 4.09
C ALA A 135 10.28 -4.91 3.84
N TRP A 136 9.77 -5.76 2.94
CA TRP A 136 10.45 -6.95 2.49
C TRP A 136 11.78 -6.63 1.79
N ASP A 137 11.79 -5.66 0.89
CA ASP A 137 12.98 -5.32 0.10
C ASP A 137 14.12 -4.78 0.96
N ARG A 138 13.80 -4.05 2.05
CA ARG A 138 14.79 -3.60 3.04
C ARG A 138 15.16 -4.63 4.10
N GLY A 139 14.65 -5.86 4.01
CA GLY A 139 14.92 -6.96 4.94
C GLY A 139 14.14 -6.94 6.26
N ASP A 140 13.17 -6.04 6.43
CA ASP A 140 12.29 -5.99 7.61
C ASP A 140 11.11 -6.96 7.44
N ARG A 141 11.42 -8.25 7.59
CA ARG A 141 10.47 -9.37 7.44
C ARG A 141 9.27 -9.25 8.39
N ALA A 142 9.53 -8.76 9.60
CA ALA A 142 8.52 -8.55 10.62
C ALA A 142 7.46 -7.53 10.21
N GLU A 143 7.91 -6.36 9.76
CA GLU A 143 7.02 -5.31 9.28
C GLU A 143 6.31 -5.74 8.00
N ALA A 144 7.02 -6.42 7.08
CA ALA A 144 6.41 -6.97 5.88
C ALA A 144 5.21 -7.87 6.21
N ALA A 145 5.38 -8.86 7.10
CA ALA A 145 4.27 -9.75 7.46
C ALA A 145 3.15 -9.05 8.22
N ARG A 146 3.46 -8.04 9.02
CA ARG A 146 2.42 -7.24 9.69
C ARG A 146 1.56 -6.53 8.64
N ARG A 147 2.19 -5.81 7.71
CA ARG A 147 1.51 -5.06 6.65
C ARG A 147 0.70 -5.97 5.72
N TYR A 148 1.26 -7.13 5.35
CA TYR A 148 0.51 -8.11 4.57
C TYR A 148 -0.75 -8.60 5.30
N ARG A 149 -0.64 -8.95 6.58
CA ARG A 149 -1.80 -9.41 7.38
C ARG A 149 -2.86 -8.33 7.50
N GLU A 150 -2.47 -7.10 7.85
CA GLU A 150 -3.41 -5.99 7.98
C GLU A 150 -4.12 -5.65 6.66
N ALA A 151 -3.40 -5.73 5.54
CA ALA A 151 -3.98 -5.53 4.21
C ALA A 151 -4.95 -6.66 3.81
N LEU A 152 -4.62 -7.92 4.12
CA LEU A 152 -5.51 -9.06 3.86
C LEU A 152 -6.74 -9.07 4.75
N GLU A 153 -6.59 -8.79 6.03
CA GLU A 153 -7.72 -8.71 6.97
C GLU A 153 -8.71 -7.62 6.51
N LEU A 154 -8.19 -6.46 6.10
CA LEU A 154 -9.00 -5.41 5.51
C LEU A 154 -9.67 -5.87 4.20
N ALA A 155 -8.93 -6.56 3.33
CA ALA A 155 -9.46 -7.07 2.08
C ALA A 155 -10.61 -8.07 2.32
N GLU A 156 -10.44 -9.02 3.24
CA GLU A 156 -11.44 -10.05 3.53
C GLU A 156 -12.68 -9.47 4.21
N GLY A 157 -12.50 -8.54 5.15
CA GLY A 157 -13.61 -7.91 5.87
C GLY A 157 -14.40 -6.90 5.04
N GLU A 158 -13.73 -6.09 4.22
CA GLU A 158 -14.35 -4.90 3.61
C GLU A 158 -14.42 -4.94 2.07
N VAL A 159 -13.60 -5.76 1.39
CA VAL A 159 -13.51 -5.77 -0.09
C VAL A 159 -14.10 -7.04 -0.68
N VAL A 160 -13.62 -8.22 -0.25
CA VAL A 160 -14.05 -9.52 -0.79
C VAL A 160 -15.54 -9.75 -0.56
N GLY A 161 -16.06 -9.35 0.61
CA GLY A 161 -17.49 -9.44 0.93
C GLY A 161 -18.39 -8.65 -0.02
N ILE A 162 -17.89 -7.59 -0.67
CA ILE A 162 -18.67 -6.77 -1.61
C ILE A 162 -19.00 -7.53 -2.89
N PHE A 163 -18.16 -8.50 -3.27
CA PHE A 163 -18.42 -9.32 -4.46
C PHE A 163 -19.62 -10.25 -4.25
N ARG A 164 -20.00 -10.60 -3.01
CA ARG A 164 -21.21 -11.43 -2.70
C ARG A 164 -21.31 -12.70 -3.58
N GLY A 165 -20.19 -13.31 -3.93
CA GLY A 165 -20.14 -14.51 -4.79
C GLY A 165 -20.33 -14.26 -6.29
N ARG A 166 -20.32 -13.00 -6.75
CA ARG A 166 -20.30 -12.63 -8.16
C ARG A 166 -18.88 -12.34 -8.63
N GLU A 167 -18.64 -12.45 -9.93
CA GLU A 167 -17.38 -12.04 -10.54
C GLU A 167 -17.11 -10.53 -10.39
N PRO A 168 -15.86 -10.10 -10.14
CA PRO A 168 -15.49 -8.69 -10.14
C PRO A 168 -15.87 -8.01 -11.46
N ARG A 169 -16.43 -6.79 -11.38
CA ARG A 169 -16.70 -5.98 -12.58
C ARG A 169 -15.41 -5.42 -13.17
N PRO A 170 -15.38 -5.13 -14.48
CA PRO A 170 -14.26 -4.41 -15.07
C PRO A 170 -13.94 -3.10 -14.34
N GLY A 171 -12.67 -2.74 -14.33
CA GLY A 171 -12.10 -1.57 -13.70
C GLY A 171 -11.60 -1.84 -12.29
N LEU A 172 -12.05 -1.01 -11.34
CA LEU A 172 -11.54 -1.00 -9.97
C LEU A 172 -11.68 -2.36 -9.26
N GLU A 173 -12.82 -3.04 -9.44
CA GLU A 173 -13.09 -4.34 -8.81
C GLU A 173 -12.17 -5.45 -9.34
N MET A 174 -12.04 -5.55 -10.66
CA MET A 174 -11.15 -6.53 -11.30
C MET A 174 -9.69 -6.28 -10.89
N TRP A 175 -9.26 -5.03 -10.86
CA TRP A 175 -7.91 -4.66 -10.40
C TRP A 175 -7.64 -5.11 -8.97
N ILE A 176 -8.48 -4.70 -8.01
CA ILE A 176 -8.21 -5.03 -6.61
C ILE A 176 -8.29 -6.53 -6.35
N ALA A 177 -9.20 -7.25 -7.04
CA ALA A 177 -9.29 -8.70 -6.94
C ALA A 177 -8.01 -9.39 -7.43
N ARG A 178 -7.47 -8.97 -8.58
CA ARG A 178 -6.18 -9.49 -9.11
C ARG A 178 -5.01 -9.14 -8.20
N ASP A 179 -4.98 -7.92 -7.66
CA ASP A 179 -3.92 -7.50 -6.73
C ASP A 179 -3.95 -8.34 -5.45
N ILE A 180 -5.13 -8.55 -4.86
CA ILE A 180 -5.29 -9.43 -3.69
C ILE A 180 -4.82 -10.85 -3.98
N GLU A 181 -5.25 -11.45 -5.09
CA GLU A 181 -4.86 -12.81 -5.47
C GLU A 181 -3.34 -12.93 -5.70
N GLY A 182 -2.76 -11.99 -6.45
CA GLY A 182 -1.32 -11.93 -6.68
C GLY A 182 -0.51 -11.78 -5.39
N MET A 183 -1.02 -11.01 -4.42
CA MET A 183 -0.36 -10.83 -3.13
C MET A 183 -0.56 -12.02 -2.19
N LYS A 184 -1.71 -12.72 -2.23
CA LYS A 184 -1.93 -13.99 -1.51
C LYS A 184 -0.91 -15.05 -1.94
N GLY A 185 -0.65 -15.15 -3.25
CA GLY A 185 0.39 -16.05 -3.78
C GLY A 185 1.79 -15.72 -3.26
N ARG A 186 2.16 -14.44 -3.17
CA ARG A 186 3.45 -14.00 -2.59
C ARG A 186 3.53 -14.23 -1.08
N LEU A 187 2.42 -14.04 -0.36
CA LEU A 187 2.36 -14.17 1.09
C LEU A 187 2.64 -15.59 1.58
N GLY A 188 2.30 -16.62 0.80
CA GLY A 188 2.62 -18.01 1.12
C GLY A 188 4.11 -18.20 1.48
N GLY A 189 5.02 -17.59 0.70
CA GLY A 189 6.46 -17.61 1.00
C GLY A 189 6.91 -16.63 2.08
N VAL A 190 6.15 -15.57 2.34
CA VAL A 190 6.46 -14.57 3.40
C VAL A 190 6.08 -15.11 4.78
N LEU A 191 4.90 -15.71 4.96
CA LEU A 191 4.46 -16.23 6.26
C LEU A 191 5.29 -17.44 6.71
N GLU A 192 5.71 -18.28 5.77
CA GLU A 192 6.62 -19.39 6.03
C GLU A 192 7.94 -18.90 6.68
N GLN A 193 8.45 -17.73 6.26
CA GLN A 193 9.70 -17.17 6.79
C GLN A 193 9.54 -16.27 8.04
N VAL A 194 8.34 -15.76 8.31
CA VAL A 194 8.12 -14.75 9.38
C VAL A 194 7.62 -15.38 10.69
N GLY A 195 7.13 -16.62 10.65
CA GLY A 195 6.76 -17.38 11.84
C GLY A 195 7.95 -17.70 12.75
N ASP A 196 9.11 -18.01 12.16
CA ASP A 196 10.18 -18.75 12.86
C ASP A 196 11.55 -18.09 12.86
N GLY A 197 11.69 -16.90 12.26
CA GLY A 197 12.95 -16.18 12.07
C GLY A 197 13.19 -14.96 12.98
N CYS A 198 14.47 -14.66 13.23
CA CYS A 198 14.90 -13.44 13.91
C CYS A 198 14.68 -12.21 13.01
N ALA A 199 13.96 -11.20 13.49
CA ALA A 199 13.69 -9.97 12.74
C ALA A 199 14.93 -9.09 12.46
N GLY A 200 16.08 -9.35 13.10
CA GLY A 200 17.32 -8.60 12.84
C GLY A 200 18.30 -9.30 11.88
N CYS A 201 18.28 -10.63 11.78
CA CYS A 201 19.25 -11.38 10.98
C CYS A 201 18.64 -12.49 10.12
N GLY A 202 17.31 -12.69 10.18
CA GLY A 202 16.60 -13.74 9.45
C GLY A 202 16.79 -15.16 9.98
N ARG A 203 17.71 -15.40 10.93
CA ARG A 203 18.00 -16.74 11.44
C ARG A 203 16.76 -17.37 12.08
N GLU A 204 16.39 -18.54 11.57
CA GLU A 204 15.34 -19.40 12.13
C GLU A 204 15.83 -20.16 13.37
N GLY A 205 14.91 -20.48 14.29
CA GLY A 205 15.23 -21.41 15.36
C GLY A 205 14.34 -21.34 16.59
N SER A 206 14.38 -22.40 17.40
CA SER A 206 13.79 -22.44 18.72
C SER A 206 14.62 -21.59 19.70
N GLY A 207 13.99 -20.59 20.34
CA GLY A 207 14.67 -19.72 21.33
C GLY A 207 14.68 -18.23 20.99
N LEU A 208 14.02 -17.80 19.90
CA LEU A 208 13.87 -16.38 19.62
C LEU A 208 12.97 -15.70 20.67
N ARG A 209 13.43 -14.56 21.18
CA ARG A 209 12.70 -13.76 22.18
C ARG A 209 11.83 -12.72 21.50
N ARG A 210 10.56 -12.63 21.90
CA ARG A 210 9.66 -11.59 21.42
C ARG A 210 10.13 -10.21 21.89
N CYS A 211 9.87 -9.18 21.09
CA CYS A 211 10.07 -7.79 21.51
C CYS A 211 9.26 -7.53 22.78
N GLY A 212 9.92 -7.12 23.87
CA GLY A 212 9.26 -6.90 25.17
C GLY A 212 8.22 -5.76 25.19
N ARG A 213 8.19 -4.90 24.16
CA ARG A 213 7.22 -3.79 24.07
C ARG A 213 5.95 -4.18 23.31
N CYS A 214 6.09 -4.68 22.09
CA CYS A 214 4.94 -4.95 21.21
C CYS A 214 4.56 -6.45 21.14
N GLY A 215 5.48 -7.37 21.48
CA GLY A 215 5.28 -8.81 21.31
C GLY A 215 5.20 -9.32 19.86
N LYS A 216 5.18 -8.41 18.87
CA LYS A 216 4.88 -8.70 17.45
C LYS A 216 6.05 -9.33 16.66
N VAL A 217 7.29 -9.15 17.10
CA VAL A 217 8.51 -9.57 16.37
C VAL A 217 9.45 -10.37 17.29
N LYS A 218 10.26 -11.29 16.76
CA LYS A 218 11.18 -12.14 17.55
C LYS A 218 12.65 -11.83 17.22
N TYR A 219 13.56 -11.99 18.19
CA TYR A 219 14.99 -11.75 18.03
C TYR A 219 15.82 -12.88 18.64
N CYS A 220 16.93 -13.26 18.01
CA CYS A 220 17.87 -14.23 18.57
C CYS A 220 18.76 -13.62 19.68
N GLY A 221 18.79 -12.29 19.80
CA GLY A 221 19.58 -11.59 20.81
C GLY A 221 19.40 -10.08 20.77
N ALA A 222 19.98 -9.41 21.77
CA ALA A 222 19.88 -7.96 21.94
C ALA A 222 20.52 -7.18 20.78
N ASP A 223 21.55 -7.72 20.13
CA ASP A 223 22.23 -7.04 19.02
C ASP A 223 21.34 -6.97 17.78
N CYS A 224 20.67 -8.08 17.45
CA CYS A 224 19.67 -8.10 16.38
C CYS A 224 18.48 -7.18 16.70
N GLN A 225 18.07 -7.09 17.96
CA GLN A 225 17.04 -6.15 18.37
C GLN A 225 17.50 -4.69 18.21
N LYS A 226 18.71 -4.33 18.65
CA LYS A 226 19.27 -2.97 18.53
C LYS A 226 19.49 -2.57 17.07
N GLY A 227 20.00 -3.49 16.25
CA GLY A 227 20.20 -3.27 14.82
C GLY A 227 18.87 -3.02 14.11
N HIS A 228 17.88 -3.87 14.36
CA HIS A 228 16.55 -3.74 13.78
C HIS A 228 15.75 -2.54 14.34
N TRP A 229 16.10 -2.05 15.53
CA TRP A 229 15.36 -0.97 16.20
C TRP A 229 15.22 0.30 15.36
N LYS A 230 16.22 0.64 14.54
CA LYS A 230 16.18 1.81 13.65
C LYS A 230 14.95 1.79 12.73
N ILE A 231 14.52 0.60 12.34
CA ILE A 231 13.38 0.37 11.44
C ILE A 231 12.13 0.11 12.29
N HIS A 232 12.20 -0.83 13.24
CA HIS A 232 11.05 -1.26 14.05
C HIS A 232 10.46 -0.17 14.96
N LYS A 233 11.26 0.83 15.41
CA LYS A 233 10.82 1.82 16.40
C LYS A 233 9.54 2.55 16.00
N LYS A 234 9.36 2.84 14.70
CA LYS A 234 8.20 3.60 14.19
C LYS A 234 6.88 2.85 14.40
N ASP A 235 6.92 1.52 14.36
CA ASP A 235 5.75 0.64 14.39
C ASP A 235 5.61 -0.14 15.71
N CYS A 236 6.54 0.05 16.65
CA CYS A 236 6.56 -0.64 17.94
C CYS A 236 5.55 -0.05 18.94
N LYS A 237 4.28 -0.46 18.84
CA LYS A 237 3.16 -0.10 19.74
C LYS A 237 2.75 -1.25 20.67
N ARG A 238 2.24 -0.96 21.87
CA ARG A 238 1.74 -2.00 22.80
C ARG A 238 0.40 -2.54 22.31
N ALA A 239 0.08 -3.78 22.65
CA ALA A 239 -1.24 -4.37 22.38
C ALA A 239 -2.39 -3.60 23.07
N SER A 240 -2.10 -2.90 24.18
CA SER A 240 -3.05 -2.03 24.88
C SER A 240 -3.36 -0.70 24.18
N ASP A 241 -2.63 -0.38 23.10
CA ASP A 241 -2.82 0.87 22.35
C ASP A 241 -3.71 0.66 21.10
N ASP A 242 -4.29 -0.54 20.95
CA ASP A 242 -5.21 -0.92 19.86
C ASP A 242 -6.67 -0.81 20.36
N PRO A 243 -7.53 0.06 19.78
CA PRO A 243 -8.89 0.29 20.27
C PRO A 243 -9.85 -0.90 20.06
N THR A 244 -9.41 -1.96 19.40
CA THR A 244 -10.19 -3.18 19.10
C THR A 244 -10.11 -4.27 20.17
N THR A 245 -9.30 -4.09 21.22
CA THR A 245 -9.28 -4.98 22.39
C THR A 245 -9.68 -4.21 23.65
N SER A 246 -10.91 -3.69 23.67
CA SER A 246 -11.62 -3.46 24.93
C SER A 246 -12.77 -4.45 24.99
N THR A 247 -12.67 -5.30 26.01
CA THR A 247 -13.61 -6.35 26.44
C THR A 247 -15.08 -5.94 26.39
#